data_AF-A0AAE1NTR8-F1
#
_entry.id   AF-A0AAE1NTR8-F1
#
_cell.length_a   1.000
_cell.length_b   1.000
_cell.length_c   1.000
_cell.angle_alpha   90.00
_cell.angle_beta   90.00
_cell.angle_gamma   90.00
#
_symmetry.space_group_name_H-M   'P 1'
#
loop_
_entity.id
_entity.type
_entity.pdbx_description
1 polymer ?
#
loop_
_entity_poly.entity_id
_entity_poly.type
_entity_poly.pdbx_seq_one_letter_code
_entity_poly.pdbx_strand_id
1 'polypeptide(L)' 'IDHVGNPSWQAQITGRKRWSLEPPPECYTQCSPLGVIVEPGDIIVLDTNIWYHKTLIVSQELSITIGSEYD' A
#
# COMPACT_ATOMS: atom_id res chain seq x y z
N ILE A 1 -9.03 5.56 -1.34
CA ILE A 1 -9.79 4.43 -0.78
C ILE A 1 -10.23 3.61 -1.95
N ASP A 2 -9.95 2.31 -1.87
CA ASP A 2 -10.44 1.37 -2.88
C ASP A 2 -11.86 0.93 -2.49
N HIS A 3 -12.62 0.42 -3.46
CA HIS A 3 -13.96 -0.13 -3.23
C HIS A 3 -13.92 -1.64 -3.48
N VAL A 4 -13.15 -2.33 -2.65
CA VAL A 4 -12.89 -3.77 -2.77
C VAL A 4 -13.59 -4.53 -1.65
N GLY A 5 -13.99 -5.78 -1.89
CA GLY A 5 -14.74 -6.54 -0.89
C GLY A 5 -13.88 -6.93 0.32
N ASN A 6 -12.59 -7.14 0.06
CA ASN A 6 -11.66 -7.77 0.98
C ASN A 6 -10.32 -7.01 1.08
N PRO A 7 -9.52 -7.27 2.13
CA PRO A 7 -8.16 -6.74 2.23
C PRO A 7 -7.32 -7.10 1.01
N SER A 8 -6.42 -6.20 0.63
CA SER A 8 -5.59 -6.34 -0.56
C SER A 8 -4.15 -6.67 -0.20
N TRP A 9 -3.48 -7.42 -1.06
CA TRP A 9 -2.04 -7.62 -0.99
C TRP A 9 -1.38 -7.25 -2.31
N GLN A 10 -0.11 -6.85 -2.24
CA GLN A 10 0.69 -6.53 -3.40
C GLN A 10 2.14 -6.98 -3.20
N ALA A 11 2.64 -7.81 -4.11
CA ALA A 11 4.04 -8.21 -4.23
C ALA A 11 4.77 -7.31 -5.22
N GLN A 12 5.93 -6.81 -4.83
CA GLN A 12 6.78 -5.98 -5.69
C GLN A 12 7.76 -6.88 -6.46
N ILE A 13 7.68 -6.87 -7.79
CA ILE A 13 8.49 -7.76 -8.65
C ILE A 13 9.76 -7.05 -9.12
N THR A 14 9.63 -5.82 -9.60
CA THR A 14 10.76 -4.97 -10.04
C THR A 14 10.49 -3.52 -9.67
N GLY A 15 11.52 -2.68 -9.53
CA GLY A 15 11.35 -1.31 -9.09
C GLY A 15 10.95 -1.20 -7.62
N ARG A 16 10.82 0.04 -7.14
CA ARG A 16 10.52 0.35 -5.74
C ARG A 16 9.38 1.32 -5.63
N LYS A 17 8.51 1.09 -4.65
CA LYS A 17 7.29 1.88 -4.46
C LYS A 17 7.19 2.34 -3.01
N ARG A 18 7.15 3.65 -2.80
CA ARG A 18 6.80 4.23 -1.50
C ARG A 18 5.28 4.22 -1.34
N TRP A 19 4.82 3.61 -0.27
CA TRP A 19 3.45 3.69 0.23
C TRP A 19 3.37 4.71 1.36
N SER A 20 2.42 5.62 1.25
CA SER A 20 2.01 6.54 2.32
C SER A 20 0.60 6.16 2.73
N LEU A 21 0.42 5.83 4.00
CA LEU A 21 -0.82 5.33 4.59
C LEU A 21 -1.33 6.34 5.61
N GLU A 22 -2.51 6.88 5.38
CA GLU A 22 -3.19 7.79 6.28
C GLU A 22 -4.28 7.03 7.05
N PRO A 23 -4.38 7.26 8.38
CA PRO A 23 -5.39 6.62 9.17
C PRO A 23 -6.80 7.07 8.76
N PRO A 24 -7.82 6.28 9.10
CA PRO A 24 -9.19 6.67 8.81
C PRO A 24 -9.61 7.89 9.69
N PRO A 25 -10.54 8.74 9.22
CA PRO A 25 -10.90 10.00 9.88
C PRO A 25 -11.31 9.86 11.35
N GLU A 26 -11.91 8.73 11.71
CA GLU A 26 -12.42 8.42 13.05
C GLU A 26 -11.32 8.43 14.11
N CYS A 27 -10.06 8.19 13.73
CA CYS A 27 -8.92 8.21 14.65
C CYS A 27 -7.84 9.23 14.28
N TYR A 28 -8.13 10.22 13.44
CA TYR A 28 -7.15 11.18 12.91
C TYR A 28 -6.31 11.90 13.98
N THR A 29 -6.88 12.15 15.17
CA THR A 29 -6.18 12.84 16.28
C THR A 29 -5.37 11.91 17.19
N GLN A 30 -5.51 10.59 17.03
CA GLN A 30 -4.89 9.58 17.89
C GLN A 30 -3.94 8.65 17.12
N CYS A 31 -4.31 8.30 15.88
CA CYS A 31 -3.52 7.49 14.98
C CYS A 31 -2.43 8.31 14.30
N SER A 32 -1.32 7.66 13.95
CA SER A 32 -0.24 8.27 13.17
C SER A 32 -0.22 7.72 11.75
N PRO A 33 0.15 8.53 10.74
CA PRO A 33 0.37 8.03 9.40
C PRO A 33 1.55 7.07 9.37
N LEU A 34 1.51 6.12 8.43
CA LEU A 34 2.55 5.12 8.23
C LEU A 34 3.15 5.29 6.82
N GLY A 35 4.42 4.91 6.69
CA GLY A 35 5.12 4.98 5.41
C GLY A 35 6.11 3.85 5.27
N VAL A 36 6.09 3.19 4.11
CA VAL A 36 7.02 2.09 3.80
C VAL A 36 7.47 2.17 2.35
N ILE A 37 8.73 1.84 2.10
CA ILE A 37 9.22 1.59 0.73
C ILE A 37 9.19 0.07 0.56
N VAL A 38 8.42 -0.40 -0.41
CA VAL A 38 8.32 -1.81 -0.76
C VAL A 38 9.39 -2.10 -1.81
N GLU A 39 10.33 -2.97 -1.47
CA GLU A 39 11.46 -3.37 -2.30
C GLU A 39 11.10 -4.61 -3.15
N PRO A 40 11.82 -4.90 -4.24
CA PRO A 40 11.64 -6.15 -4.99
C PRO A 40 11.76 -7.38 -4.08
N GLY A 41 10.74 -8.24 -4.10
CA GLY A 41 10.63 -9.41 -3.23
C GLY A 41 9.77 -9.19 -1.98
N ASP A 42 9.49 -7.94 -1.61
CA ASP A 42 8.57 -7.65 -0.51
C ASP A 42 7.11 -7.84 -0.92
N ILE A 43 6.28 -8.17 0.08
CA ILE A 43 4.83 -8.22 -0.03
C ILE A 43 4.25 -7.29 1.03
N ILE A 44 3.42 -6.34 0.60
CA ILE A 44 2.59 -5.54 1.50
C ILE A 44 1.18 -6.12 1.55
N VAL A 45 0.65 -6.30 2.75
CA VAL A 45 -0.75 -6.69 3.00
C VAL A 45 -1.41 -5.54 3.74
N LEU A 46 -2.50 -5.03 3.20
CA LEU A 46 -3.18 -3.85 3.72
C LEU A 46 -4.69 -3.93 3.42
N ASP A 47 -5.50 -3.62 4.43
CA ASP A 47 -6.90 -3.32 4.20
C ASP A 47 -7.04 -1.93 3.55
N THR A 48 -7.13 -1.91 2.22
CA THR A 48 -7.24 -0.70 1.41
C THR A 48 -8.63 -0.04 1.47
N ASN A 49 -9.61 -0.69 2.12
CA ASN A 49 -10.92 -0.10 2.42
C ASN A 49 -10.86 0.82 3.65
N ILE A 50 -9.98 0.51 4.61
CA ILE A 50 -9.81 1.30 5.84
C ILE A 50 -8.71 2.35 5.67
N TRP A 51 -7.56 1.95 5.12
CA TRP A 51 -6.41 2.84 5.01
C TRP A 51 -6.44 3.63 3.71
N TYR A 52 -6.49 4.96 3.85
CA TYR A 52 -6.20 5.85 2.75
C TYR A 52 -4.75 5.69 2.36
N HIS A 53 -4.49 5.52 1.08
CA HIS A 53 -3.14 5.25 0.62
C HIS A 53 -2.79 6.03 -0.64
N LYS A 54 -1.50 6.33 -0.77
CA LYS A 54 -0.87 6.88 -1.96
C LYS A 54 0.39 6.10 -2.25
N THR A 55 0.63 5.82 -3.52
CA THR A 55 1.87 5.21 -3.97
C THR A 55 2.70 6.17 -4.81
N LEU A 56 4.02 6.03 -4.72
CA LEU A 56 4.99 6.77 -5.53
C LEU A 56 6.11 5.82 -5.95
N ILE A 57 6.39 5.72 -7.24
CA ILE A 57 7.56 4.99 -7.74
C ILE A 57 8.81 5.81 -7.39
N VAL A 58 9.74 5.20 -6.67
CA VAL A 58 10.99 5.83 -6.18
C VAL A 58 12.25 5.19 -6.77
N SER A 59 12.08 4.31 -7.76
CA SER A 59 13.15 3.75 -8.59
C SER A 59 13.18 4.39 -9.98
N GLN A 60 14.33 4.29 -10.66
CA GLN A 60 14.46 4.73 -12.07
C GLN A 60 14.09 3.62 -13.07
N GLU A 61 14.10 2.37 -12.62
CA GLU A 61 13.66 1.22 -13.40
C GLU A 61 12.14 1.06 -13.40
N LEU A 62 11.63 0.31 -14.39
CA LEU A 62 10.22 -0.03 -14.51
C LEU A 62 9.72 -0.75 -13.25
N SER A 63 8.70 -0.19 -12.63
CA SER A 63 8.05 -0.79 -11.47
C SER A 63 6.95 -1.77 -11.90
N ILE A 64 7.08 -3.04 -11.54
CA ILE A 64 6.06 -4.07 -11.78
C ILE A 64 5.63 -4.65 -10.43
N THR A 65 4.31 -4.74 -10.24
CA THR A 65 3.69 -5.28 -9.03
C THR A 65 2.56 -6.23 -9.39
N ILE A 66 2.42 -7.32 -8.65
CA ILE A 66 1.30 -8.26 -8.76
C ILE A 66 0.51 -8.16 -7.45
N GLY A 67 -0.81 -8.10 -7.53
CA GLY A 67 -1.65 -8.03 -6.34
C GLY A 67 -3.03 -8.62 -6.58
N SER A 68 -3.74 -8.89 -5.50
CA SER A 68 -5.12 -9.37 -5.50
C SER A 68 -5.82 -9.00 -4.19
N GLU A 69 -7.13 -9.15 -4.18
CA GLU A 69 -7.96 -9.19 -2.98
C GLU A 69 -7.83 -10.59 -2.36
N TYR A 70 -7.78 -10.71 -1.03
CA TYR A 70 -7.65 -12.00 -0.33
C TYR A 70 -8.82 -12.21 0.64
N ASP A 71 -9.51 -13.34 0.52
CA ASP A 71 -10.61 -13.82 1.39
C ASP A 71 -10.12 -14.41 2.72
#